data_AF-A0A2V9K5G6-F1
#
_entry.id   AF-A0A2V9K5G6-F1
#
_cell.length_a   1.000
_cell.length_b   1.000
_cell.length_c   1.000
_cell.angle_alpha   90.00
_cell.angle_beta   90.00
_cell.angle_gamma   90.00
#
_symmetry.space_group_name_H-M   'P 1'
#
loop_
_entity.id
_entity.type
_entity.pdbx_description
1 polymer ?
#
loop_
_entity_poly.entity_id
_entity_poly.type
_entity_poly.pdbx_seq_one_letter_code
_entity_poly.pdbx_strand_id
1 'polypeptide(L)' 'MLELGTSENPFLDRLFVEPLEFKDGFMTVPTGPGLGVEVDERRLESYIKA' A
#
# COMPACT_ATOMS: atom_id res chain seq x y z
N MET A 1 6.67 -17.25 -0.43
CA MET A 1 6.65 -16.53 -1.72
C MET A 1 5.48 -15.57 -1.66
N LEU A 2 5.75 -14.27 -1.81
CA LEU A 2 4.72 -13.23 -1.82
C LEU A 2 4.43 -12.87 -3.28
N GLU A 3 3.18 -12.99 -3.69
CA GLU A 3 2.75 -12.58 -5.02
C GLU A 3 2.49 -11.06 -5.03
N LEU A 4 3.05 -10.36 -6.03
CA LEU A 4 2.89 -8.92 -6.21
C LEU A 4 2.59 -8.63 -7.68
N GLY A 5 1.53 -7.86 -7.94
CA GLY A 5 1.27 -7.32 -9.28
C GLY A 5 2.33 -6.29 -9.65
N THR A 6 3.04 -6.50 -10.76
CA THR A 6 4.12 -5.61 -11.23
C THR A 6 3.68 -4.61 -12.30
N SER A 7 2.43 -4.68 -12.76
CA SER A 7 1.83 -3.68 -13.63
C SER A 7 1.58 -2.38 -12.86
N GLU A 8 1.70 -1.23 -13.51
CA GLU A 8 1.32 0.05 -12.91
C GLU A 8 -0.09 -0.01 -12.33
N ASN A 9 -0.21 0.25 -11.01
CA ASN A 9 -1.48 0.29 -10.31
C ASN A 9 -1.51 1.50 -9.36
N PRO A 10 -2.17 2.60 -9.77
CA PRO A 10 -2.17 3.86 -9.01
C PRO A 10 -2.88 3.75 -7.65
N PHE A 11 -3.61 2.66 -7.39
CA PHE A 11 -4.21 2.37 -6.09
C PHE A 11 -3.23 1.69 -5.15
N LEU A 12 -2.43 0.72 -5.61
CA LEU A 12 -1.45 0.03 -4.77
C LEU A 12 -0.38 0.99 -4.27
N ASP A 13 0.16 1.82 -5.17
CA ASP A 13 1.32 2.66 -4.88
C ASP A 13 1.00 3.80 -3.89
N ARG A 14 -0.28 4.08 -3.65
CA ARG A 14 -0.67 5.34 -3.03
C ARG A 14 -1.85 5.27 -2.07
N LEU A 15 -2.32 4.09 -1.69
CA LEU A 15 -3.44 3.92 -0.75
C LEU A 15 -3.05 4.13 0.72
N PHE A 16 -1.78 3.93 1.06
CA PHE A 16 -1.28 4.07 2.42
C PHE A 16 -0.57 5.41 2.63
N VAL A 17 -0.60 5.90 3.87
CA VAL A 17 0.13 7.12 4.28
C VAL A 17 1.64 6.94 4.07
N GLU A 18 2.16 5.76 4.42
CA GLU A 18 3.53 5.35 4.15
C GLU A 18 3.55 4.28 3.03
N PRO A 19 4.41 4.42 2.00
CA PRO A 19 4.48 3.44 0.92
C PRO A 19 5.07 2.11 1.41
N LEU A 20 4.60 1.01 0.86
CA LEU A 20 5.19 -0.31 1.10
C LEU A 20 6.60 -0.36 0.50
N GLU A 21 7.59 -0.75 1.31
CA GLU A 21 8.97 -0.85 0.86
C GLU A 21 9.25 -2.22 0.24
N PHE A 22 9.75 -2.19 -1.01
CA PHE A 22 10.26 -3.36 -1.71
C PHE A 22 11.73 -3.14 -2.05
N LYS A 23 12.59 -4.06 -1.61
CA LYS A 23 14.03 -4.00 -1.81
C LYS A 23 14.61 -5.37 -2.09
N ASP A 24 15.47 -5.47 -3.12
CA ASP A 24 16.19 -6.69 -3.50
C ASP A 24 15.28 -7.92 -3.70
N GLY A 25 14.03 -7.69 -4.15
CA GLY A 25 13.03 -8.75 -4.36
C GLY A 25 12.23 -9.14 -3.11
N PHE A 26 12.38 -8.41 -2.01
CA PHE A 26 11.68 -8.65 -0.74
C PHE A 26 10.82 -7.45 -0.34
N MET A 27 9.70 -7.72 0.34
CA MET A 27 8.88 -6.71 0.99
C MET A 27 9.28 -6.59 2.46
N THR A 28 9.49 -5.37 2.94
CA THR A 28 9.71 -5.12 4.37
C THR A 28 8.38 -5.29 5.12
N VAL A 29 8.30 -6.29 6.01
CA VAL A 29 7.09 -6.57 6.80
C VAL A 29 6.92 -5.48 7.88
N PRO A 30 5.79 -4.75 7.90
CA PRO A 30 5.56 -3.74 8.92
C PRO A 30 5.47 -4.34 10.33
N THR A 31 5.96 -3.61 11.34
CA THR A 31 6.02 -4.07 12.73
C THR A 31 5.05 -3.35 13.67
N GLY A 32 4.23 -2.45 13.14
CA GLY A 32 3.20 -1.74 13.91
C GLY A 32 2.03 -2.65 14.32
N PRO A 33 1.13 -2.17 15.20
CA PRO A 33 -0.06 -2.93 15.59
C PRO A 33 -0.96 -3.29 14.40
N GLY A 34 -1.68 -4.41 14.50
CA GLY A 34 -2.63 -4.83 13.47
C GLY A 34 -1.94 -5.23 12.17
N LEU A 35 -2.32 -4.59 11.06
CA LEU A 35 -1.68 -4.78 9.75
C LEU A 35 -0.36 -3.99 9.62
N GLY A 36 -0.06 -3.10 10.58
CA GLY A 36 1.15 -2.30 10.60
C GLY A 36 1.23 -1.20 9.54
N VAL A 37 0.10 -0.81 8.94
CA VAL A 37 -0.02 0.27 7.94
C VAL A 37 -1.20 1.18 8.27
N GLU A 38 -1.16 2.41 7.77
CA GLU A 38 -2.24 3.40 7.88
C GLU A 38 -2.77 3.76 6.49
N VAL A 39 -4.10 3.75 6.32
CA VAL A 39 -4.76 4.08 5.05
C VAL A 39 -4.89 5.60 4.92
N ASP A 40 -4.60 6.16 3.74
CA ASP A 40 -4.88 7.56 3.44
C ASP A 40 -6.37 7.75 3.12
N GLU A 41 -7.16 8.01 4.15
CA GLU A 41 -8.62 8.18 4.04
C GLU A 41 -9.02 9.36 3.15
N ARG A 42 -8.28 10.48 3.20
CA ARG A 42 -8.57 11.67 2.37
C ARG A 42 -8.42 11.35 0.89
N ARG A 43 -7.42 10.53 0.57
CA ARG A 43 -7.23 10.06 -0.79
C ARG A 43 -8.30 9.04 -1.18
N LEU A 44 -8.66 8.13 -0.27
CA LEU A 44 -9.72 7.16 -0.50
C LEU A 44 -11.05 7.85 -0.86
N GLU A 45 -11.40 8.92 -0.16
CA GLU A 45 -12.59 9.73 -0.45
C GLU A 45 -12.62 10.25 -1.90
N SER A 46 -11.47 10.59 -2.48
CA SER A 46 -11.38 11.04 -3.89
C SER A 46 -11.74 9.96 -4.92
N TYR A 47 -11.75 8.68 -4.51
CA TYR A 47 -12.09 7.55 -5.37
C TYR A 47 -13.53 7.07 -5.22
N ILE A 48 -14.27 7.60 -4.24
CA ILE A 48 -15.68 7.28 -4.07
C ILE A 48 -16.45 7.99 -5.19
N LYS A 49 -16.84 7.23 -6.22
CA LYS A 49 -17.82 7.70 -7.21
C LYS A 49 -19.18 7.82 -6.53
N ALA A 50 -19.87 8.92 -6.80
CA ALA A 50 -21.30 9.08 -6.52
C ALA A 50 -22.14 8.13 -7.37
#